data_AF-W1Q2N0-F1
#
_entry.id   AF-W1Q2N0-F1
#
_cell.length_a   1.000
_cell.length_b   1.000
_cell.length_c   1.000
_cell.angle_alpha   90.00
_cell.angle_beta   90.00
_cell.angle_gamma   90.00
#
_symmetry.space_group_name_H-M   'P 1'
#
loop_
_entity.id
_entity.type
_entity.pdbx_description
1 polymer ?
#
loop_
_entity_poly.entity_id
_entity_poly.type
_entity_poly.pdbx_seq_one_letter_code
_entity_poly.pdbx_strand_id
1 'polypeptide(L)'
;MKNSEILTLQAVMNQVKDQPIKGGLKFKLLKIFQVLEPSVRIIIDALEGCNEEEAKEVLAQTQTIDLPTLTMTELESLELSISQLSVLIELAGGEQDAGNEN
;
A
#
# COMPACT_ATOMS: atom_id res chain seq x y z
N MET A 1 5.26 7.07 4.05
CA MET A 1 4.32 6.02 4.49
C MET A 1 4.96 5.26 5.65
N LYS A 2 4.21 4.94 6.71
CA LYS A 2 4.70 4.15 7.85
C LYS A 2 4.90 2.69 7.46
N ASN A 3 5.81 2.01 8.14
CA ASN A 3 6.07 0.60 7.91
C ASN A 3 4.83 -0.28 8.09
N SER A 4 3.98 0.01 9.07
CA SER A 4 2.69 -0.66 9.25
C SER A 4 1.74 -0.49 8.06
N GLU A 5 1.69 0.71 7.47
CA GLU A 5 0.87 1.01 6.28
C GLU A 5 1.41 0.27 5.05
N ILE A 6 2.73 0.19 4.90
CA ILE A 6 3.41 -0.54 3.81
C ILE A 6 3.07 -2.04 3.87
N LEU A 7 3.15 -2.65 5.05
CA LEU A 7 2.79 -4.05 5.24
C LEU A 7 1.30 -4.30 4.97
N THR A 8 0.44 -3.36 5.40
CA THR A 8 -1.00 -3.43 5.13
C THR A 8 -1.29 -3.37 3.64
N LEU A 9 -0.68 -2.42 2.93
CA LEU A 9 -0.82 -2.29 1.49
C LEU A 9 -0.31 -3.53 0.76
N GLN A 10 0.84 -4.09 1.15
CA GLN A 10 1.35 -5.34 0.57
C GLN A 10 0.35 -6.50 0.75
N ALA A 11 -0.29 -6.60 1.92
CA ALA A 11 -1.30 -7.63 2.18
C ALA A 11 -2.55 -7.46 1.29
N VAL A 12 -3.00 -6.22 1.08
CA VAL A 12 -4.12 -5.92 0.16
C VAL A 12 -3.72 -6.24 -1.28
N MET A 13 -2.56 -5.77 -1.72
CA MET A 13 -2.05 -6.02 -3.06
C MET A 13 -1.99 -7.52 -3.33
N ASN A 14 -1.45 -8.33 -2.40
CA ASN A 14 -1.38 -9.80 -2.50
C ASN A 14 -2.74 -10.48 -2.70
N GLN A 15 -3.84 -9.87 -2.29
CA GLN A 15 -5.18 -10.39 -2.55
C GLN A 15 -5.71 -9.95 -3.92
N VAL A 16 -5.32 -8.76 -4.37
CA VAL A 16 -5.73 -8.20 -5.67
C VAL A 16 -4.97 -8.85 -6.83
N LYS A 17 -3.69 -9.26 -6.66
CA LYS A 17 -2.92 -9.89 -7.76
C LYS A 17 -3.53 -11.16 -8.32
N ASP A 18 -4.26 -11.90 -7.50
CA ASP A 18 -4.81 -13.20 -7.85
C ASP A 18 -6.18 -13.06 -8.55
N GLN A 19 -6.73 -11.84 -8.62
CA GLN A 19 -7.95 -11.56 -9.36
C GLN A 19 -7.69 -11.61 -10.88
N PRO A 20 -8.70 -11.98 -11.71
CA PRO A 20 -8.58 -12.10 -13.16
C PRO A 20 -8.53 -10.74 -13.88
N ILE A 21 -7.66 -9.84 -13.43
CA ILE A 21 -7.47 -8.48 -13.96
C ILE A 21 -6.67 -8.54 -15.25
N LYS A 22 -7.04 -7.73 -16.25
CA LYS A 22 -6.41 -7.71 -17.58
C LYS A 22 -6.00 -6.29 -17.97
N GLY A 23 -5.08 -6.18 -18.93
CA GLY A 23 -4.70 -4.90 -19.53
C GLY A 23 -3.89 -3.98 -18.61
N GLY A 24 -4.08 -2.67 -18.79
CA GLY A 24 -3.25 -1.63 -18.14
C GLY A 24 -3.30 -1.65 -16.62
N LEU A 25 -4.45 -2.00 -16.01
CA LEU A 25 -4.59 -2.08 -14.57
C LEU A 25 -3.72 -3.19 -13.96
N LYS A 26 -3.68 -4.37 -14.60
CA LYS A 26 -2.77 -5.45 -14.18
C LYS A 26 -1.32 -4.98 -14.17
N PHE A 27 -0.91 -4.25 -15.21
CA PHE A 27 0.45 -3.73 -15.30
C PHE A 27 0.76 -2.69 -14.22
N LYS A 28 -0.16 -1.78 -13.92
CA LYS A 28 -0.01 -0.82 -12.81
C LYS A 28 0.08 -1.51 -11.46
N LEU A 29 -0.79 -2.47 -11.17
CA LEU A 29 -0.75 -3.23 -9.93
C LEU A 29 0.58 -3.97 -9.77
N LEU A 30 1.07 -4.61 -10.84
CA LEU A 30 2.40 -5.24 -10.83
C LEU A 30 3.53 -4.25 -10.56
N LYS A 31 3.46 -3.01 -11.07
CA LYS A 31 4.44 -1.97 -10.72
C LYS A 31 4.38 -1.62 -9.24
N ILE A 32 3.19 -1.44 -8.66
CA ILE A 32 3.02 -1.19 -7.22
C ILE A 32 3.69 -2.30 -6.42
N PHE A 33 3.45 -3.56 -6.78
CA PHE A 33 4.11 -4.71 -6.14
C PHE A 33 5.63 -4.65 -6.19
N GLN A 34 6.19 -4.39 -7.36
CA GLN A 34 7.65 -4.35 -7.53
C GLN A 34 8.30 -3.23 -6.72
N VAL A 35 7.59 -2.13 -6.49
CA VAL A 35 8.07 -1.04 -5.64
C VAL A 35 7.96 -1.41 -4.16
N LEU A 36 6.89 -2.10 -3.73
CA LEU A 36 6.68 -2.46 -2.33
C LEU A 36 7.61 -3.58 -1.84
N GLU A 37 7.92 -4.55 -2.70
CA GLU A 37 8.65 -5.77 -2.32
C GLU A 37 9.99 -5.50 -1.60
N PRO A 38 10.87 -4.59 -2.07
CA PRO A 38 12.10 -4.26 -1.36
C PRO A 38 11.86 -3.62 0.00
N SER A 39 10.91 -2.69 0.11
CA SER A 39 10.58 -2.03 1.38
C SER A 39 10.01 -3.00 2.39
N VAL A 40 9.12 -3.89 1.97
CA VAL A 40 8.55 -4.95 2.81
C VAL A 40 9.65 -5.86 3.34
N ARG A 41 10.59 -6.27 2.47
CA ARG A 41 11.73 -7.09 2.88
C ARG A 41 12.58 -6.41 3.96
N ILE A 42 12.92 -5.14 3.78
CA ILE A 42 13.67 -4.36 4.78
C ILE A 42 12.91 -4.33 6.12
N ILE A 43 11.59 -4.14 6.09
CA ILE A 43 10.78 -4.13 7.32
C ILE A 43 10.81 -5.49 8.01
N ILE A 44 10.62 -6.59 7.26
CA ILE A 44 10.63 -7.95 7.81
C ILE A 44 11.99 -8.28 8.41
N ASP A 45 13.07 -8.00 7.68
CA ASP A 45 14.44 -8.22 8.13
C ASP A 45 14.75 -7.38 9.40
N ALA A 46 14.22 -6.16 9.49
CA ALA A 46 14.38 -5.30 10.66
C ALA A 46 13.53 -5.72 11.88
N LEU A 47 12.43 -6.46 11.65
CA LEU A 47 11.58 -6.99 12.73
C LEU A 47 12.11 -8.32 13.27
N GLU A 48 13.03 -8.99 12.58
CA GLU A 48 13.58 -10.27 13.00
C GLU A 48 14.34 -10.13 14.32
N GLY A 49 13.90 -10.87 15.35
CA GLY A 49 14.51 -10.86 16.67
C GLY A 49 14.13 -9.68 17.57
N CYS A 50 13.27 -8.76 17.10
CA CYS A 50 12.74 -7.67 17.92
C CYS A 50 11.79 -8.17 19.01
N ASN A 51 11.85 -7.53 20.17
CA ASN A 51 10.78 -7.59 21.17
C ASN A 51 9.60 -6.67 20.78
N GLU A 52 8.54 -6.64 21.59
CA GLU A 52 7.32 -5.89 21.29
C GLU A 52 7.55 -4.37 21.19
N GLU A 53 8.40 -3.79 22.04
CA GLU A 53 8.68 -2.35 22.02
C GLU A 53 9.51 -1.97 20.79
N GLU A 54 10.57 -2.74 20.51
CA GLU A 54 11.41 -2.56 19.32
C GLU A 54 10.59 -2.70 18.03
N ALA A 55 9.70 -3.70 17.97
CA ALA A 55 8.82 -3.89 16.82
C ALA A 55 7.88 -2.69 16.62
N LYS A 56 7.34 -2.09 17.69
CA LYS A 56 6.51 -0.88 17.59
C LYS A 56 7.30 0.30 17.03
N GLU A 57 8.55 0.47 17.44
CA GLU A 57 9.41 1.52 16.91
C GLU A 57 9.67 1.32 15.42
N VAL A 58 10.03 0.11 15.00
CA VAL A 58 10.24 -0.24 13.59
C VAL A 58 8.97 -0.01 12.78
N LEU A 59 7.81 -0.44 13.27
CA LEU A 59 6.53 -0.27 12.56
C LEU A 59 6.09 1.20 12.44
N ALA A 60 6.52 2.06 13.38
CA ALA A 60 6.22 3.49 13.38
C ALA A 60 7.14 4.31 12.47
N GLN A 61 8.30 3.79 12.08
CA GLN A 61 9.20 4.46 11.13
C GLN A 61 8.54 4.69 9.78
N THR A 62 8.95 5.76 9.11
CA THR A 62 8.47 6.13 7.79
C THR A 62 9.50 5.82 6.71
N GLN A 63 9.01 5.35 5.56
CA GLN A 63 9.79 5.22 4.34
C GLN A 63 9.16 6.07 3.23
N THR A 64 10.03 6.59 2.35
CA THR A 64 9.61 7.19 1.09
C THR A 64 9.46 6.08 0.06
N ILE A 65 8.25 5.93 -0.46
CA ILE A 65 7.94 4.96 -1.50
C ILE A 65 7.20 5.71 -2.61
N ASP A 66 7.71 5.60 -3.83
CA ASP A 66 7.10 6.20 -5.00
C ASP A 66 6.16 5.19 -5.68
N LEU A 67 4.87 5.29 -5.38
CA LEU A 67 3.85 4.39 -5.91
C LEU A 67 3.11 5.04 -7.07
N PRO A 68 2.87 4.31 -8.18
CA PRO A 68 2.03 4.83 -9.24
C PRO A 68 0.59 5.01 -8.73
N THR A 69 -0.01 6.14 -9.10
CA THR A 69 -1.38 6.49 -8.75
C THR A 69 -2.39 5.59 -9.50
N LEU A 70 -3.41 5.14 -8.79
CA LEU A 70 -4.58 4.47 -9.36
C LEU A 70 -5.69 5.49 -9.61
N THR A 71 -6.60 5.25 -10.54
CA THR A 71 -7.80 6.08 -10.66
C THR A 71 -8.99 5.45 -9.94
N MET A 72 -10.00 6.23 -9.56
CA MET A 72 -11.22 5.68 -8.97
C MET A 72 -11.91 4.68 -9.90
N THR A 73 -11.96 4.95 -11.21
CA THR A 73 -12.50 4.01 -12.20
C THR A 73 -11.70 2.70 -12.27
N GLU A 74 -10.38 2.76 -12.06
CA GLU A 74 -9.55 1.56 -11.95
C GLU A 74 -9.90 0.76 -10.70
N LEU A 75 -10.12 1.42 -9.56
CA LEU A 75 -10.53 0.75 -8.31
C LEU A 75 -11.94 0.14 -8.40
N GLU A 76 -12.89 0.82 -9.04
CA GLU A 76 -14.25 0.33 -9.26
C GLU A 76 -14.30 -0.96 -10.10
N SER A 77 -13.30 -1.16 -10.97
CA SER A 77 -13.21 -2.36 -11.80
C SER A 77 -12.68 -3.60 -11.06
N LEU A 78 -12.22 -3.43 -9.81
CA LEU A 78 -11.71 -4.49 -8.96
C LEU A 78 -12.81 -4.99 -8.03
N GLU A 79 -12.85 -6.32 -7.81
CA GLU A 79 -13.73 -6.90 -6.79
C GLU A 79 -13.07 -6.73 -5.42
N LEU A 80 -13.18 -5.52 -4.86
CA LEU A 80 -12.60 -5.16 -3.57
C LEU A 80 -13.63 -5.21 -2.45
N SER A 81 -13.22 -5.70 -1.28
CA SER A 81 -13.95 -5.44 -0.05
C SER A 81 -13.81 -3.97 0.37
N ILE A 82 -14.72 -3.47 1.20
CA ILE A 82 -14.67 -2.09 1.71
C ILE A 82 -13.31 -1.80 2.37
N SER A 83 -12.78 -2.74 3.15
CA SER A 83 -11.48 -2.59 3.82
C SER A 83 -10.31 -2.49 2.84
N GLN A 84 -10.34 -3.26 1.75
CA GLN A 84 -9.30 -3.19 0.71
C GLN A 84 -9.40 -1.87 -0.07
N LEU A 85 -10.63 -1.44 -0.38
CA LEU A 85 -10.89 -0.18 -1.07
C LEU A 85 -10.38 1.02 -0.26
N SER A 86 -10.62 1.05 1.06
CA SER A 86 -10.12 2.12 1.93
C SER A 86 -8.60 2.27 1.87
N VAL A 87 -7.85 1.17 1.79
CA VAL A 87 -6.37 1.19 1.68
C VAL A 87 -5.93 1.67 0.30
N LEU A 88 -6.61 1.23 -0.77
CA LEU A 88 -6.23 1.58 -2.14
C LEU A 88 -6.68 2.99 -2.55
N ILE A 89 -7.70 3.56 -1.91
CA ILE A 89 -8.13 4.95 -2.11
C ILE A 89 -7.00 5.93 -1.80
N GLU A 90 -6.17 5.64 -0.79
CA GLU A 90 -5.00 6.47 -0.48
C GLU A 90 -4.01 6.54 -1.65
N LEU A 91 -3.95 5.49 -2.49
CA LEU A 91 -3.15 5.47 -3.71
C LEU A 91 -3.84 6.14 -4.90
N ALA A 92 -5.17 6.31 -4.85
CA ALA A 92 -5.94 6.91 -5.92
C ALA A 92 -5.99 8.44 -5.87
N GLY A 93 -5.16 9.05 -5.02
CA GLY A 93 -5.18 10.47 -4.76
C GLY A 93 -6.27 10.86 -3.78
N GLY A 94 -6.55 10.00 -2.79
CA GLY A 94 -7.36 10.38 -1.63
C GLY A 94 -6.85 11.71 -1.09
N GLU A 95 -7.70 12.73 -1.24
CA GLU A 95 -7.41 14.13 -0.96
C GLU A 95 -6.69 14.29 0.39
N GLN A 96 -5.45 14.77 0.37
CA GLN A 96 -5.07 15.80 1.32
C GLN A 96 -5.60 17.13 0.77
N ASP A 97 -6.91 17.33 0.80
CA ASP A 97 -7.46 18.67 0.93
C ASP A 97 -7.25 19.05 2.41
N ALA A 98 -6.00 19.40 2.72
CA ALA A 98 -5.67 20.02 3.97
C ALA A 98 -6.24 21.45 3.91
N GLY A 99 -7.48 21.57 4.40
CA GLY A 99 -8.03 22.74 5.05
C GLY A 99 -7.61 24.08 4.46
N ASN A 100 -8.45 24.61 3.58
CA ASN A 100 -8.53 26.05 3.37
C ASN A 100 -9.04 26.72 4.67
N GLU A 101 -8.14 27.00 5.61
CA GLU A 101 -8.35 27.91 6.75
C GLU A 101 -7.28 29.01 6.72
N ASN A 102 -7.50 30.05 5.91
CA ASN A 102 -7.68 31.45 6.34
C ASN A 102 -7.87 32.40 5.15
#